data_AF-A0A812TJX1-F1
#
_entry.id   AF-A0A812TJX1-F1
#
_cell.length_a   1.000
_cell.length_b   1.000
_cell.length_c   1.000
_cell.angle_alpha   90.00
_cell.angle_beta   90.00
_cell.angle_gamma   90.00
#
_symmetry.space_group_name_H-M   'P 1'
#
loop_
_entity.id
_entity.type
_entity.pdbx_description
1 polymer ?
#
loop_
_entity_poly.entity_id
_entity_poly.type
_entity_poly.pdbx_seq_one_letter_code
_entity_poly.pdbx_strand_id
1 'polypeptide(L)'
;MSSLEQLKLSGNQIGLKGAQALAPVLKRLAALKVLHLNHNCLDVDGVKALVDSLTGMSLLEVLKLRYNKMGSAGAEALAPALKGLAALGVLDLRGTDPGNAGRKAVQDAVKDMPALTKLEIWD
;
A
#
# COMPACT_ATOMS: atom_id res chain seq x y z
N MET A 1 8.15 -23.53 -11.69
CA MET A 1 8.78 -22.42 -10.94
C MET A 1 7.70 -21.82 -10.06
N SER A 2 7.91 -21.69 -8.75
CA SER A 2 6.94 -21.09 -7.83
C SER A 2 6.98 -19.57 -7.94
N SER A 3 5.83 -18.94 -8.18
CA SER A 3 5.70 -17.48 -8.11
C SER A 3 5.66 -17.01 -6.65
N LEU A 4 6.26 -15.86 -6.36
CA LEU A 4 6.26 -15.31 -5.00
C LEU A 4 4.87 -14.76 -4.65
N GLU A 5 4.21 -15.35 -3.66
CA GLU A 5 2.87 -14.93 -3.22
C GLU A 5 2.89 -13.98 -2.01
N GLN A 6 3.96 -14.01 -1.20
CA GLN A 6 4.07 -13.20 0.01
C GLN A 6 5.42 -12.49 0.10
N LEU A 7 5.39 -11.18 0.28
CA LEU A 7 6.55 -10.34 0.50
C LEU A 7 6.37 -9.56 1.81
N LYS A 8 7.15 -9.94 2.83
CA LYS A 8 7.07 -9.34 4.16
C LYS A 8 8.39 -8.63 4.47
N LEU A 9 8.37 -7.31 4.41
CA LEU A 9 9.54 -6.45 4.58
C LEU A 9 9.32 -5.44 5.71
N SER A 10 8.52 -5.74 6.72
CA SER A 10 8.30 -4.80 7.83
C SER A 10 9.58 -4.58 8.66
N GLY A 11 9.84 -3.33 9.09
CA GLY A 11 10.97 -3.02 9.98
C GLY A 11 12.34 -2.93 9.30
N ASN A 12 12.41 -2.69 7.99
CA ASN A 12 13.67 -2.70 7.22
C ASN A 12 14.18 -1.30 6.85
N GLN A 13 13.59 -0.22 7.38
CA GLN A 13 14.01 1.16 7.11
C GLN A 13 14.13 1.47 5.60
N ILE A 14 13.23 0.91 4.79
CA ILE A 14 13.27 1.01 3.32
C ILE A 14 13.40 2.48 2.86
N GLY A 15 12.60 3.38 3.45
CA GLY A 15 12.59 4.81 3.11
C GLY A 15 12.35 5.06 1.63
N LEU A 16 12.65 6.29 1.18
CA LEU A 16 12.50 6.67 -0.22
C LEU A 16 13.39 5.83 -1.17
N LYS A 17 14.69 5.72 -0.86
CA LYS A 17 15.64 5.03 -1.74
C LYS A 17 15.30 3.55 -1.91
N GLY A 18 14.95 2.87 -0.83
CA GLY A 18 14.52 1.48 -0.88
C GLY A 18 13.19 1.33 -1.62
N ALA A 19 12.26 2.29 -1.48
CA ALA A 19 11.00 2.27 -2.22
C ALA A 19 11.22 2.40 -3.72
N GLN A 20 12.09 3.30 -4.16
CA GLN A 20 12.50 3.45 -5.55
C GLN A 20 13.14 2.17 -6.11
N ALA A 21 13.99 1.50 -5.31
CA ALA A 21 14.60 0.23 -5.71
C ALA A 21 13.59 -0.93 -5.74
N LEU A 22 12.61 -0.92 -4.84
CA LEU A 22 11.60 -1.97 -4.70
C LEU A 22 10.50 -1.88 -5.78
N ALA A 23 10.14 -0.67 -6.20
CA ALA A 23 9.13 -0.40 -7.20
C ALA A 23 9.23 -1.28 -8.48
N PRO A 24 10.37 -1.30 -9.22
CA PRO A 24 10.48 -2.13 -10.42
C PRO A 24 10.38 -3.64 -10.14
N VAL A 25 10.74 -4.07 -8.92
CA VAL A 25 10.60 -5.48 -8.51
C VAL A 25 9.13 -5.82 -8.28
N LEU A 26 8.39 -4.97 -7.56
CA LEU A 26 6.96 -5.19 -7.28
C LEU A 26 6.14 -5.31 -8.57
N LYS A 27 6.42 -4.50 -9.60
CA LYS A 27 5.76 -4.58 -10.91
C LYS A 27 5.83 -5.97 -11.57
N ARG A 28 6.83 -6.77 -11.22
CA ARG A 28 7.05 -8.12 -11.77
C ARG A 28 6.40 -9.23 -10.94
N LEU A 29 5.91 -8.91 -9.75
CA LEU A 29 5.31 -9.89 -8.83
C LEU A 29 3.80 -10.01 -9.07
N ALA A 30 3.41 -10.42 -10.27
CA ALA A 30 2.00 -10.50 -10.68
C ALA A 30 1.16 -11.48 -9.83
N ALA A 31 1.80 -12.45 -9.16
CA ALA A 31 1.14 -13.42 -8.28
C ALA A 31 1.13 -13.01 -6.79
N LEU A 32 1.59 -11.80 -6.46
CA LEU A 32 1.70 -11.37 -5.08
C LEU A 32 0.32 -11.16 -4.45
N LYS A 33 0.07 -11.86 -3.35
CA LYS A 33 -1.17 -11.77 -2.54
C LYS A 33 -0.98 -10.97 -1.26
N VAL A 34 0.23 -10.97 -0.69
CA VAL A 34 0.51 -10.30 0.59
C VAL A 34 1.74 -9.42 0.48
N LEU A 35 1.56 -8.13 0.79
CA LEU A 35 2.63 -7.14 0.90
C LEU A 35 2.59 -6.47 2.28
N HIS A 36 3.61 -6.75 3.10
CA HIS A 36 3.80 -6.06 4.38
C HIS A 36 4.97 -5.10 4.34
N LEU A 37 4.69 -3.82 4.48
CA LEU A 37 5.66 -2.73 4.48
C LEU A 37 5.56 -1.86 5.76
N ASN A 38 5.08 -2.42 6.87
CA ASN A 38 4.98 -1.69 8.14
C ASN A 38 6.34 -1.21 8.64
N HIS A 39 6.39 -0.10 9.37
CA HIS A 39 7.61 0.41 10.03
C HIS A 39 8.82 0.52 9.08
N ASN A 40 8.64 1.15 7.92
CA ASN A 40 9.67 1.26 6.89
C ASN A 40 10.10 2.68 6.57
N CYS A 41 9.69 3.65 7.39
CA CYS A 41 10.03 5.06 7.20
C CYS A 41 9.62 5.58 5.80
N LEU A 42 8.58 5.02 5.19
CA LEU A 42 8.04 5.54 3.93
C LEU A 42 7.37 6.87 4.21
N ASP A 43 7.97 7.95 3.71
CA ASP A 43 7.37 9.28 3.70
C ASP A 43 6.44 9.44 2.48
N VAL A 44 5.96 10.66 2.24
CA VAL A 44 5.10 10.98 1.09
C VAL A 44 5.73 10.50 -0.22
N ASP A 45 7.01 10.76 -0.44
CA ASP A 45 7.70 10.44 -1.69
C ASP A 45 8.02 8.95 -1.79
N GLY A 46 8.35 8.30 -0.67
CA GLY A 46 8.51 6.86 -0.60
C GLY A 46 7.21 6.11 -0.95
N VAL A 47 6.06 6.62 -0.52
CA VAL A 47 4.76 6.06 -0.95
C VAL A 47 4.53 6.31 -2.43
N LYS A 48 4.71 7.55 -2.92
CA LYS A 48 4.56 7.88 -4.35
C LYS A 48 5.41 6.99 -5.26
N ALA A 49 6.64 6.68 -4.84
CA ALA A 49 7.53 5.78 -5.59
C ALA A 49 6.94 4.36 -5.77
N LEU A 50 6.07 3.91 -4.86
CA LEU A 50 5.43 2.59 -4.92
C LEU A 50 4.09 2.61 -5.66
N VAL A 51 3.40 3.75 -5.79
CA VAL A 51 2.04 3.87 -6.36
C VAL A 51 1.92 3.20 -7.73
N ASP A 52 2.83 3.51 -8.65
CA ASP A 52 2.83 2.94 -10.00
C ASP A 52 3.02 1.41 -10.00
N SER A 53 3.65 0.88 -8.96
CA SER A 53 3.96 -0.55 -8.84
C SER A 53 2.84 -1.34 -8.18
N LEU A 54 2.05 -0.67 -7.34
CA LEU A 54 0.83 -1.22 -6.75
C LEU A 54 -0.33 -1.22 -7.76
N THR A 55 -0.33 -0.27 -8.69
CA THR A 55 -1.36 -0.19 -9.73
C THR A 55 -1.39 -1.47 -10.57
N GLY A 56 -2.54 -2.16 -10.56
CA GLY A 56 -2.74 -3.38 -11.35
C GLY A 56 -2.31 -4.68 -10.67
N MET A 57 -1.94 -4.67 -9.38
CA MET A 57 -1.76 -5.89 -8.59
C MET A 57 -3.13 -6.54 -8.26
N SER A 58 -3.78 -7.11 -9.27
CA SER A 58 -5.15 -7.63 -9.19
C SER A 58 -5.34 -8.79 -8.21
N LEU A 59 -4.26 -9.51 -7.87
CA LEU A 59 -4.23 -10.62 -6.93
C LEU A 59 -3.84 -10.21 -5.50
N LEU A 60 -3.53 -8.93 -5.25
CA LEU A 60 -3.11 -8.49 -3.92
C LEU A 60 -4.30 -8.47 -2.97
N GLU A 61 -4.26 -9.34 -1.96
CA GLU A 61 -5.31 -9.52 -0.94
C GLU A 61 -5.02 -8.69 0.32
N VAL A 62 -3.74 -8.48 0.65
CA VAL A 62 -3.33 -7.82 1.89
C VAL A 62 -2.24 -6.79 1.62
N LEU A 63 -2.54 -5.52 1.93
CA LEU A 63 -1.58 -4.42 1.94
C LEU A 63 -1.49 -3.80 3.33
N LYS A 64 -0.29 -3.84 3.93
CA LYS A 64 -0.04 -3.21 5.23
C LYS A 64 1.09 -2.19 5.15
N LEU A 65 0.77 -0.95 5.50
CA LEU A 65 1.67 0.20 5.49
C LEU A 65 1.75 0.89 6.85
N ARG A 66 1.37 0.21 7.94
CA ARG A 66 1.31 0.81 9.28
C ARG A 66 2.61 1.47 9.70
N TYR A 67 2.51 2.51 10.52
CA TYR A 67 3.66 3.18 11.13
C TYR A 67 4.71 3.61 10.08
N ASN A 68 4.22 4.18 8.98
CA ASN A 68 5.01 4.92 8.00
C ASN A 68 4.64 6.40 8.08
N LYS A 69 5.44 7.30 7.50
CA LYS A 69 5.29 8.75 7.62
C LYS A 69 4.63 9.37 6.39
N MET A 70 3.62 8.70 5.82
CA MET A 70 3.08 9.12 4.53
C MET A 70 2.22 10.39 4.60
N GLY A 71 1.59 10.69 5.74
CA GLY A 71 0.75 11.87 5.90
C GLY A 71 -0.49 11.88 5.01
N SER A 72 -1.24 12.98 5.02
CA SER A 72 -2.40 13.17 4.11
C SER A 72 -2.01 13.07 2.65
N ALA A 73 -0.95 13.76 2.24
CA ALA A 73 -0.51 13.77 0.84
C ALA A 73 -0.10 12.39 0.32
N GLY A 74 0.52 11.56 1.16
CA GLY A 74 0.86 10.17 0.79
C GLY A 74 -0.38 9.28 0.68
N ALA A 75 -1.36 9.44 1.58
CA ALA A 75 -2.61 8.71 1.50
C ALA A 75 -3.45 9.10 0.27
N GLU A 76 -3.50 10.40 -0.06
CA GLU A 76 -4.12 10.91 -1.30
C GLU A 76 -3.43 10.35 -2.55
N ALA A 77 -2.09 10.28 -2.54
CA ALA A 77 -1.32 9.70 -3.64
C ALA A 77 -1.51 8.18 -3.78
N LEU A 78 -1.76 7.46 -2.68
CA LEU A 78 -2.02 6.02 -2.69
C LEU A 78 -3.41 5.69 -3.25
N ALA A 79 -4.40 6.55 -3.03
CA ALA A 79 -5.81 6.28 -3.33
C ALA A 79 -6.08 5.81 -4.78
N PRO A 80 -5.49 6.40 -5.84
CA PRO A 80 -5.68 5.90 -7.21
C PRO A 80 -5.20 4.46 -7.42
N ALA A 81 -4.09 4.05 -6.80
CA ALA A 81 -3.56 2.69 -6.95
C ALA A 81 -4.47 1.65 -6.29
N LEU A 82 -5.14 2.00 -5.18
CA LEU A 82 -6.05 1.09 -4.48
C LEU A 82 -7.21 0.62 -5.36
N LYS A 83 -7.70 1.48 -6.26
CA LYS A 83 -8.80 1.14 -7.20
C LYS A 83 -8.45 -0.03 -8.13
N GLY A 84 -7.15 -0.27 -8.38
CA GLY A 84 -6.67 -1.37 -9.22
C GLY A 84 -6.49 -2.70 -8.48
N LEU A 85 -6.66 -2.73 -7.16
CA LEU A 85 -6.42 -3.90 -6.31
C LEU A 85 -7.70 -4.72 -6.13
N ALA A 86 -8.23 -5.31 -7.20
CA ALA A 86 -9.55 -5.95 -7.21
C ALA A 86 -9.76 -7.03 -6.13
N ALA A 87 -8.70 -7.74 -5.72
CA ALA A 87 -8.76 -8.77 -4.69
C ALA A 87 -8.47 -8.26 -3.26
N LEU A 88 -8.26 -6.95 -3.06
CA LEU A 88 -7.81 -6.43 -1.76
C LEU A 88 -8.88 -6.64 -0.69
N GLY A 89 -8.57 -7.52 0.25
CA GLY A 89 -9.39 -7.82 1.42
C GLY A 89 -9.02 -7.01 2.64
N VAL A 90 -7.73 -6.71 2.81
CA VAL A 90 -7.20 -6.02 4.00
C VAL A 90 -6.30 -4.86 3.60
N LEU A 91 -6.69 -3.66 4.01
CA LEU A 91 -5.87 -2.45 3.96
C LEU A 91 -5.61 -1.93 5.37
N ASP A 92 -4.34 -1.81 5.75
CA ASP A 92 -3.94 -1.33 7.08
C ASP A 92 -2.96 -0.16 6.99
N LEU A 93 -3.46 1.03 7.30
CA LEU A 93 -2.78 2.34 7.30
C LEU A 93 -2.72 2.98 8.69
N ARG A 94 -2.86 2.20 9.78
CA ARG A 94 -2.79 2.75 11.14
C ARG A 94 -1.42 3.35 11.45
N GLY A 95 -1.39 4.47 12.16
CA GLY A 95 -0.15 5.18 12.46
C GLY A 95 0.54 5.79 11.23
N THR A 96 -0.22 6.11 10.16
CA THR A 96 0.34 6.79 8.97
C THR A 96 -0.08 8.25 8.81
N ASP A 97 -0.83 8.77 9.79
CA ASP A 97 -1.39 10.13 9.85
C ASP A 97 -2.02 10.62 8.53
N PRO A 98 -3.03 9.92 7.98
CA PRO A 98 -3.63 10.27 6.70
C PRO A 98 -4.42 11.60 6.69
N GLY A 99 -4.61 12.28 7.82
CA GLY A 99 -5.45 13.49 7.91
C GLY A 99 -6.91 13.28 7.42
N ASN A 100 -7.73 14.32 7.42
CA ASN A 100 -9.12 14.19 6.95
C ASN A 100 -9.21 14.01 5.42
N ALA A 101 -8.38 14.71 4.66
CA ALA A 101 -8.37 14.63 3.20
C ALA A 101 -7.89 13.26 2.70
N GLY A 102 -6.76 12.78 3.22
CA GLY A 102 -6.26 11.44 2.88
C GLY A 102 -7.18 10.31 3.32
N ARG A 103 -7.81 10.39 4.50
CA ARG A 103 -8.86 9.42 4.91
C ARG A 103 -9.99 9.37 3.90
N LYS A 104 -10.53 10.53 3.53
CA LYS A 104 -11.62 10.63 2.56
C LYS A 104 -11.20 10.06 1.20
N ALA A 105 -10.01 10.40 0.72
CA ALA A 105 -9.49 9.88 -0.56
C ALA A 105 -9.36 8.36 -0.55
N VAL A 106 -8.82 7.78 0.52
CA VAL A 106 -8.74 6.31 0.68
C VAL A 106 -10.13 5.68 0.76
N GLN A 107 -11.04 6.22 1.56
CA GLN A 107 -12.42 5.74 1.66
C GLN A 107 -13.13 5.76 0.31
N ASP A 108 -13.04 6.88 -0.41
CA ASP A 108 -13.63 7.02 -1.74
C ASP A 108 -13.03 6.07 -2.77
N ALA A 109 -11.74 5.71 -2.63
CA ALA A 109 -11.09 4.75 -3.51
C ALA A 109 -11.52 3.30 -3.24
N VAL A 110 -11.87 2.97 -2.00
CA VAL A 110 -12.14 1.59 -1.58
C VAL A 110 -13.62 1.26 -1.34
N LYS A 111 -14.51 2.25 -1.32
CA LYS A 111 -15.94 2.10 -0.98
C LYS A 111 -16.71 1.09 -1.83
N ASP A 112 -16.29 0.91 -3.09
CA ASP A 112 -16.94 0.02 -4.06
C ASP A 112 -16.16 -1.30 -4.26
N MET A 113 -15.15 -1.57 -3.44
CA MET A 113 -14.32 -2.78 -3.55
C MET A 113 -15.02 -3.97 -2.88
N PRO A 114 -15.46 -4.99 -3.65
CA PRO A 114 -16.29 -6.07 -3.11
C PRO A 114 -15.52 -7.04 -2.21
N ALA A 115 -14.19 -7.15 -2.39
CA ALA A 115 -13.35 -8.04 -1.60
C ALA A 115 -12.96 -7.45 -0.24
N LEU A 116 -13.08 -6.14 -0.05
CA LEU A 116 -12.56 -5.44 1.13
C LEU A 116 -13.39 -5.79 2.37
N THR A 117 -12.79 -6.56 3.27
CA THR A 117 -13.40 -6.96 4.55
C THR A 117 -12.83 -6.16 5.72
N LYS A 118 -11.67 -5.53 5.54
CA LYS A 118 -10.97 -4.84 6.62
C LYS A 118 -10.25 -3.59 6.12
N LEU A 119 -10.74 -2.43 6.56
CA LEU A 119 -10.13 -1.12 6.34
C LEU A 119 -9.73 -0.51 7.69
N GLU A 120 -8.42 -0.43 7.93
CA GLU A 120 -7.84 0.07 9.19
C GLU A 120 -7.08 1.36 8.88
N ILE A 121 -7.77 2.49 8.92
CA ILE A 121 -7.16 3.81 8.64
C ILE A 121 -7.16 4.74 9.86
N TRP A 122 -7.80 4.35 10.96
CA TRP A 122 -7.90 5.08 12.23
C TRP A 122 -6.94 4.51 13.27
N ASP A 123 -6.43 5.37 14.13
CA ASP A 123 -5.59 4.95 15.26
C ASP A 123 -6.43 4.31 16.38
#